data_AF-X0T5X6-F1
#
_entry.id   AF-X0T5X6-F1
#
_cell.length_a   1.000
_cell.length_b   1.000
_cell.length_c   1.000
_cell.angle_alpha   90.00
_cell.angle_beta   90.00
_cell.angle_gamma   90.00
#
_symmetry.space_group_name_H-M   'P 1'
#
loop_
_entity.id
_entity.type
_entity.pdbx_description
1 polymer ?
#
loop_
_entity_poly.entity_id
_entity_poly.type
_entity_poly.pdbx_seq_one_letter_code
_entity_poly.pdbx_strand_id
1 'polypeptide(L)'
;MYFLFTWQTEAGEVVNTLSQGDWKWLLLGAVVHLVYMLNIGASLRAIYNLLGMDEKIERLTLLAAAANFVIVIAPSAGMGGVAVFAADAQQRGHPTGRASTAGAVYVFVDYLATLIVVVLGLFILFQRNQLRGEDVIAAFILVALALGLGALLYIGMKSGEKLGKALAWIGALANRITKPFLNREYFDLTKTQDFGIDAAEGLRLARKSPKDLWLPFALGLSTKALMMTILFLMFMAFNQPFAVGTLIA
;
A
#
# COMPACT_ATOMS: atom_id res chain seq x y z
N MET A 1 25.20 -22.68 -13.30
CA MET A 1 26.27 -22.77 -12.27
C MET A 1 26.55 -21.45 -11.59
N TYR A 2 26.67 -20.31 -12.31
CA TYR A 2 26.93 -18.99 -11.70
C TYR A 2 25.90 -18.58 -10.61
N PHE A 3 24.61 -18.84 -10.84
CA PHE A 3 23.51 -18.50 -9.93
C PHE A 3 23.52 -19.23 -8.57
N LEU A 4 24.09 -20.44 -8.51
CA LEU A 4 24.17 -21.23 -7.28
C LEU A 4 25.30 -20.75 -6.35
N PHE A 5 26.39 -20.22 -6.93
CA PHE A 5 27.50 -19.68 -6.17
C PHE A 5 27.17 -18.30 -5.59
N THR A 6 26.49 -17.42 -6.33
CA THR A 6 26.04 -16.12 -5.82
C THR A 6 25.02 -16.24 -4.68
N TRP A 7 24.11 -17.21 -4.74
CA TRP A 7 23.13 -17.43 -3.68
C TRP A 7 23.76 -17.83 -2.33
N GLN A 8 24.83 -18.62 -2.36
CA GLN A 8 25.55 -19.03 -1.13
C GLN A 8 26.35 -17.87 -0.52
N THR A 9 26.95 -17.00 -1.33
CA THR A 9 27.64 -15.80 -0.82
C THR A 9 26.66 -14.78 -0.25
N GLU A 10 25.55 -14.50 -0.93
CA GLU A 10 24.54 -13.56 -0.43
C GLU A 10 23.86 -14.06 0.85
N ALA A 11 23.51 -15.35 0.93
CA ALA A 11 22.97 -15.95 2.16
C ALA A 11 24.00 -15.90 3.31
N GLY A 12 25.27 -16.14 3.01
CA GLY A 12 26.36 -16.02 3.98
C GLY A 12 26.53 -14.60 4.52
N GLU A 13 26.43 -13.59 3.65
CA GLU A 13 26.48 -12.18 4.05
C GLU A 13 25.30 -11.75 4.91
N VAL A 14 24.09 -12.21 4.60
CA VAL A 14 22.90 -11.96 5.42
C VAL A 14 23.06 -12.60 6.81
N VAL A 15 23.51 -13.86 6.88
CA VAL A 15 23.74 -14.53 8.17
C VAL A 15 24.84 -13.84 8.96
N ASN A 16 25.94 -13.45 8.29
CA ASN A 16 27.04 -12.75 8.95
C ASN A 16 26.58 -11.39 9.49
N THR A 17 25.80 -10.64 8.71
CA THR A 17 25.21 -9.37 9.14
C THR A 17 24.28 -9.59 10.34
N LEU A 18 23.32 -10.52 10.24
CA LEU A 18 22.41 -10.83 11.34
C LEU A 18 23.14 -11.30 12.61
N SER A 19 24.25 -12.03 12.47
CA SER A 19 25.05 -12.49 13.61
C SER A 19 25.78 -11.35 14.34
N GLN A 20 26.01 -10.23 13.67
CA GLN A 20 26.60 -9.02 14.26
C GLN A 20 25.56 -8.16 14.99
N GLY A 21 24.26 -8.40 14.77
CA GLY A 21 23.18 -7.69 15.44
C GLY A 21 22.86 -8.27 16.81
N ASP A 22 22.44 -7.41 17.74
CA ASP A 22 21.90 -7.86 19.03
C ASP A 22 20.55 -8.57 18.82
N TRP A 23 20.54 -9.86 19.14
CA TRP A 23 19.41 -10.76 18.94
C TRP A 23 18.12 -10.30 19.65
N LYS A 24 18.21 -9.57 20.76
CA LYS A 24 17.03 -9.07 21.49
C LYS A 24 16.25 -8.06 20.64
N TRP A 25 16.98 -7.13 20.00
CA TRP A 25 16.39 -6.12 19.13
C TRP A 25 15.88 -6.72 17.81
N LEU A 26 16.59 -7.71 17.27
CA LEU A 26 16.14 -8.47 16.09
C LEU A 26 14.83 -9.23 16.37
N LEU A 27 14.75 -9.95 17.49
CA LEU A 27 13.54 -10.68 17.89
C LEU A 27 12.38 -9.73 18.15
N LEU A 28 12.62 -8.61 18.83
CA LEU A 28 11.60 -7.58 19.03
C LEU A 28 11.13 -6.99 17.70
N GLY A 29 12.04 -6.72 16.76
CA GLY A 29 11.72 -6.27 15.41
C GLY A 29 10.83 -7.27 14.66
N ALA A 30 11.13 -8.56 14.77
CA ALA A 30 10.30 -9.62 14.18
C ALA A 30 8.89 -9.66 14.79
N VAL A 31 8.77 -9.52 16.12
CA VAL A 31 7.45 -9.44 16.78
C VAL A 31 6.67 -8.22 16.32
N VAL A 32 7.29 -7.04 16.25
CA VAL A 32 6.64 -5.81 15.75
C VAL A 32 6.24 -5.97 14.28
N HIS A 33 7.03 -6.69 13.47
CA HIS A 33 6.68 -7.00 12.09
C HIS A 33 5.43 -7.90 11.98
N LEU A 34 5.26 -8.88 12.87
CA LEU A 34 4.03 -9.68 12.93
C LEU A 34 2.82 -8.82 13.33
N VAL A 35 2.99 -7.91 14.28
CA VAL A 35 1.95 -6.94 14.67
C VAL A 35 1.60 -6.03 13.49
N TYR A 36 2.59 -5.56 12.74
CA TYR A 36 2.41 -4.80 11.50
C TYR A 36 1.57 -5.57 10.46
N MET A 37 1.85 -6.86 10.24
CA MET A 37 1.07 -7.69 9.31
C MET A 37 -0.38 -7.86 9.76
N LEU A 38 -0.61 -8.06 11.06
CA LEU A 38 -1.96 -8.10 11.63
C LEU A 38 -2.68 -6.75 11.46
N ASN A 39 -1.95 -5.63 11.62
CA ASN A 39 -2.50 -4.29 11.46
C ASN A 39 -2.96 -4.01 10.01
N ILE A 40 -2.23 -4.54 9.00
CA ILE A 40 -2.67 -4.48 7.61
C ILE A 40 -3.98 -5.25 7.43
N GLY A 41 -4.08 -6.47 7.97
CA GLY A 41 -5.32 -7.26 7.92
C GLY A 41 -6.49 -6.56 8.62
N ALA A 42 -6.24 -5.92 9.77
CA ALA A 42 -7.24 -5.12 10.49
C ALA A 42 -7.72 -3.93 9.65
N SER A 43 -6.79 -3.23 8.98
CA SER A 43 -7.09 -2.10 8.09
C SER A 43 -7.98 -2.53 6.94
N LEU A 44 -7.61 -3.62 6.26
CA LEU A 44 -8.41 -4.21 5.19
C LEU A 44 -9.78 -4.64 5.71
N ARG A 45 -9.86 -5.26 6.88
CA ARG A 45 -11.15 -5.68 7.47
C ARG A 45 -12.06 -4.49 7.75
N ALA A 46 -11.53 -3.43 8.35
CA ALA A 46 -12.29 -2.22 8.62
C ALA A 46 -12.85 -1.61 7.32
N ILE A 47 -12.05 -1.62 6.24
CA ILE A 47 -12.48 -1.12 4.93
C ILE A 47 -13.48 -2.07 4.25
N TYR A 48 -13.28 -3.38 4.34
CA TYR A 48 -14.22 -4.38 3.81
C TYR A 48 -15.59 -4.21 4.47
N ASN A 49 -15.63 -4.08 5.79
CA ASN A 49 -16.86 -3.85 6.55
C ASN A 49 -17.56 -2.55 6.13
N LEU A 50 -16.81 -1.46 5.91
CA LEU A 50 -17.35 -0.19 5.41
C LEU A 50 -18.01 -0.31 4.02
N LEU A 51 -17.53 -1.24 3.21
CA LEU A 51 -18.03 -1.50 1.86
C LEU A 51 -19.07 -2.65 1.84
N GLY A 52 -19.50 -3.13 3.02
CA GLY A 52 -20.50 -4.19 3.16
C GLY A 52 -19.99 -5.59 2.84
N MET A 53 -18.68 -5.83 2.92
CA MET A 53 -18.05 -7.14 2.79
C MET A 53 -17.61 -7.61 4.18
N ASP A 54 -18.12 -8.75 4.65
CA ASP A 54 -17.68 -9.32 5.93
C ASP A 54 -16.62 -10.39 5.69
N GLU A 55 -15.48 -10.23 6.36
CA GLU A 55 -14.32 -11.08 6.20
C GLU A 55 -13.48 -11.18 7.46
N LYS A 56 -12.84 -12.33 7.64
CA LYS A 56 -11.97 -12.62 8.79
C LYS A 56 -10.63 -11.90 8.68
N ILE A 57 -10.15 -11.36 9.81
CA ILE A 57 -8.88 -10.63 9.88
C ILE A 57 -7.70 -11.53 9.50
N GLU A 58 -7.69 -12.78 9.96
CA GLU A 58 -6.62 -13.74 9.72
C GLU A 58 -6.46 -14.02 8.23
N ARG A 59 -7.59 -14.12 7.52
CA ARG A 59 -7.61 -14.32 6.06
C ARG A 59 -7.05 -13.09 5.35
N LEU A 60 -7.48 -11.90 5.73
CA LEU A 60 -7.01 -10.65 5.11
C LEU A 60 -5.53 -10.39 5.40
N THR A 61 -5.04 -10.74 6.59
CA THR A 61 -3.60 -10.74 6.91
C THR A 61 -2.84 -11.71 6.01
N LEU A 62 -3.34 -12.95 5.83
CA LEU A 62 -2.69 -13.94 4.96
C LEU A 62 -2.69 -13.50 3.49
N LEU A 63 -3.80 -12.91 3.02
CA LEU A 63 -3.89 -12.34 1.68
C LEU A 63 -2.88 -11.20 1.48
N ALA A 64 -2.78 -10.29 2.46
CA ALA A 64 -1.79 -9.21 2.43
C ALA A 64 -0.35 -9.74 2.46
N ALA A 65 -0.07 -10.78 3.25
CA ALA A 65 1.25 -11.42 3.30
C ALA A 65 1.59 -12.08 1.95
N ALA A 66 0.64 -12.79 1.33
CA ALA A 66 0.81 -13.38 0.01
C ALA A 66 1.06 -12.31 -1.08
N ALA A 67 0.31 -11.21 -1.05
CA ALA A 67 0.52 -10.09 -1.96
C ALA A 67 1.91 -9.46 -1.77
N ASN A 68 2.32 -9.19 -0.52
CA ASN A 68 3.65 -8.66 -0.23
C ASN A 68 4.77 -9.63 -0.67
N PHE A 69 4.60 -10.93 -0.44
CA PHE A 69 5.54 -11.93 -0.90
C PHE A 69 5.73 -11.84 -2.43
N VAL A 70 4.63 -11.79 -3.19
CA VAL A 70 4.69 -11.64 -4.65
C VAL A 70 5.37 -10.33 -5.06
N ILE A 71 5.09 -9.22 -4.37
CA ILE A 71 5.75 -7.93 -4.64
C ILE A 71 7.26 -8.02 -4.44
N VAL A 72 7.72 -8.76 -3.42
CA VAL A 72 9.14 -8.95 -3.11
C VAL A 72 9.83 -9.86 -4.14
N ILE A 73 9.22 -11.00 -4.49
CA ILE A 73 9.86 -11.96 -5.41
C ILE A 73 9.76 -11.55 -6.88
N ALA A 74 8.76 -10.74 -7.24
CA ALA A 74 8.50 -10.29 -8.59
C ALA A 74 8.29 -8.76 -8.60
N PRO A 75 9.37 -7.97 -8.59
CA PRO A 75 9.33 -6.50 -8.55
C PRO A 75 8.70 -5.93 -9.83
N SER A 76 7.37 -5.84 -9.82
CA SER A 76 6.54 -5.44 -10.96
C SER A 76 5.82 -4.13 -10.68
N ALA A 77 6.50 -3.21 -9.97
CA ALA A 77 5.93 -1.95 -9.49
C ALA A 77 4.62 -2.13 -8.70
N GLY A 78 4.50 -3.24 -7.95
CA GLY A 78 3.31 -3.55 -7.14
C GLY A 78 2.20 -4.31 -7.87
N MET A 79 2.28 -4.49 -9.19
CA MET A 79 1.24 -5.17 -9.99
C MET A 79 1.02 -6.63 -9.58
N GLY A 80 2.07 -7.33 -9.14
CA GLY A 80 1.96 -8.67 -8.59
C GLY A 80 1.03 -8.77 -7.38
N GLY A 81 1.05 -7.78 -6.49
CA GLY A 81 0.11 -7.72 -5.36
C GLY A 81 -1.34 -7.50 -5.82
N VAL A 82 -1.55 -6.59 -6.78
CA VAL A 82 -2.88 -6.33 -7.36
C VAL A 82 -3.47 -7.60 -7.98
N ALA A 83 -2.66 -8.39 -8.69
CA ALA A 83 -3.09 -9.65 -9.28
C ALA A 83 -3.54 -10.68 -8.22
N VAL A 84 -2.84 -10.77 -7.09
CA VAL A 84 -3.23 -11.65 -5.97
C VAL A 84 -4.60 -11.25 -5.40
N PHE A 85 -4.83 -9.96 -5.16
CA PHE A 85 -6.13 -9.47 -4.68
C PHE A 85 -7.26 -9.69 -5.71
N ALA A 86 -6.98 -9.47 -7.01
CA ALA A 86 -7.96 -9.69 -8.07
C ALA A 86 -8.33 -11.18 -8.22
N ALA A 87 -7.34 -12.08 -8.10
CA ALA A 87 -7.56 -13.52 -8.14
C ALA A 87 -8.37 -14.02 -6.93
N ASP A 88 -8.08 -13.55 -5.71
CA ASP A 88 -8.87 -13.89 -4.51
C ASP A 88 -10.31 -13.41 -4.66
N ALA A 89 -10.52 -12.16 -5.12
CA ALA A 89 -11.86 -11.62 -5.32
C ALA A 89 -12.69 -12.46 -6.29
N GLN A 90 -12.11 -12.88 -7.42
CA GLN A 90 -12.78 -13.74 -8.40
C GLN A 90 -13.10 -15.13 -7.84
N GLN A 91 -12.14 -15.76 -7.14
CA GLN A 91 -12.36 -17.09 -6.55
C GLN A 91 -13.45 -17.11 -5.48
N ARG A 92 -13.63 -15.98 -4.77
CA ARG A 92 -14.60 -15.86 -3.67
C ARG A 92 -15.97 -15.35 -4.11
N GLY A 93 -16.13 -15.01 -5.38
CA GLY A 93 -17.38 -14.43 -5.90
C GLY A 93 -17.68 -13.04 -5.35
N HIS A 94 -16.68 -12.34 -4.79
CA HIS A 94 -16.84 -10.94 -4.41
C HIS A 94 -16.96 -10.09 -5.68
N PRO A 95 -17.87 -9.10 -5.73
CA PRO A 95 -17.93 -8.18 -6.86
C PRO A 95 -16.56 -7.49 -7.02
N THR A 96 -15.90 -7.72 -8.16
CA THR A 96 -14.54 -7.23 -8.42
C THR A 96 -14.43 -5.73 -8.19
N GLY A 97 -15.47 -4.96 -8.55
CA GLY A 97 -15.53 -3.51 -8.29
C GLY A 97 -15.47 -3.14 -6.81
N ARG A 98 -16.14 -3.89 -5.93
CA ARG A 98 -16.11 -3.64 -4.48
C ARG A 98 -14.77 -4.02 -3.84
N ALA A 99 -14.21 -5.17 -4.21
CA ALA A 99 -12.90 -5.60 -3.71
C ALA A 99 -11.78 -4.64 -4.16
N SER A 100 -11.79 -4.21 -5.41
CA SER A 100 -10.82 -3.22 -5.92
C SER A 100 -11.03 -1.84 -5.28
N THR A 101 -12.27 -1.43 -5.01
CA THR A 101 -12.57 -0.22 -4.25
C THR A 101 -11.98 -0.30 -2.84
N ALA A 102 -12.08 -1.45 -2.16
CA ALA A 102 -11.45 -1.65 -0.86
C ALA A 102 -9.94 -1.43 -0.91
N GLY A 103 -9.27 -1.98 -1.93
CA GLY A 103 -7.85 -1.72 -2.17
C GLY A 103 -7.57 -0.23 -2.41
N ALA A 104 -8.39 0.44 -3.23
CA ALA A 104 -8.23 1.87 -3.50
C ALA A 104 -8.41 2.74 -2.24
N VAL A 105 -9.40 2.43 -1.39
CA VAL A 105 -9.60 3.11 -0.10
C VAL A 105 -8.42 2.84 0.83
N TYR A 106 -7.91 1.61 0.87
CA TYR A 106 -6.72 1.26 1.66
C TYR A 106 -5.50 2.09 1.25
N VAL A 107 -5.20 2.14 -0.05
CA VAL A 107 -4.09 2.94 -0.60
C VAL A 107 -4.30 4.43 -0.32
N PHE A 108 -5.53 4.94 -0.45
CA PHE A 108 -5.83 6.34 -0.16
C PHE A 108 -5.60 6.69 1.31
N VAL A 109 -6.07 5.85 2.23
CA VAL A 109 -5.81 6.01 3.66
C VAL A 109 -4.33 5.93 3.98
N ASP A 110 -3.61 4.99 3.35
CA ASP A 110 -2.16 4.86 3.51
C ASP A 110 -1.40 6.09 3.02
N TYR A 111 -1.84 6.70 1.91
CA TYR A 111 -1.29 7.98 1.42
C TYR A 111 -1.56 9.13 2.39
N LEU A 112 -2.76 9.24 2.96
CA LEU A 112 -3.06 10.27 3.96
C LEU A 112 -2.18 10.11 5.21
N ALA A 113 -2.03 8.88 5.71
CA ALA A 113 -1.15 8.59 6.83
C ALA A 113 0.33 8.90 6.51
N THR A 114 0.78 8.54 5.30
CA THR A 114 2.14 8.84 4.83
C THR A 114 2.38 10.35 4.72
N LEU A 115 1.41 11.12 4.21
CA LEU A 115 1.53 12.57 4.11
C LEU A 115 1.74 13.23 5.47
N ILE A 116 1.10 12.74 6.53
CA ILE A 116 1.32 13.25 7.89
C ILE A 116 2.77 13.02 8.32
N VAL A 117 3.30 11.81 8.10
CA VAL A 117 4.69 11.48 8.41
C VAL A 117 5.66 12.31 7.57
N VAL A 118 5.40 12.47 6.28
CA VAL A 118 6.21 13.30 5.38
C VAL A 118 6.23 14.76 5.82
N VAL A 119 5.09 15.33 6.22
CA VAL A 119 5.05 16.72 6.73
C VAL A 119 5.91 16.86 8.00
N LEU A 120 5.86 15.89 8.90
CA LEU A 120 6.72 15.87 10.08
C LEU A 120 8.21 15.74 9.70
N GLY A 121 8.54 14.85 8.76
CA GLY A 121 9.90 14.64 8.26
C GLY A 121 10.48 15.90 7.60
N LEU A 122 9.73 16.52 6.69
CA LEU A 122 10.09 17.78 6.04
C LEU A 122 10.28 18.91 7.06
N PHE A 123 9.43 18.99 8.08
CA PHE A 123 9.57 19.99 9.15
C PHE A 123 10.87 19.79 9.96
N ILE A 124 11.24 18.54 10.24
CA ILE A 124 12.50 18.21 10.91
C ILE A 124 13.70 18.54 10.02
N LEU A 125 13.65 18.20 8.73
CA LEU A 125 14.69 18.52 7.74
C LEU A 125 14.87 20.02 7.57
N PHE A 126 13.77 20.77 7.54
CA PHE A 126 13.78 22.22 7.48
C PHE A 126 14.49 22.82 8.70
N GLN A 127 14.16 22.37 9.91
CA GLN A 127 14.84 22.84 11.14
C GLN A 127 16.34 22.51 11.16
N ARG A 128 16.76 21.43 10.50
CA ARG A 128 18.17 21.03 10.41
C ARG A 128 18.93 21.70 9.27
N ASN A 129 18.28 22.56 8.48
CA ASN A 129 18.83 23.12 7.23
C ASN A 129 19.32 22.02 6.26
N GLN A 130 18.66 20.86 6.29
CA GLN A 130 18.98 19.68 5.48
C GLN A 130 17.91 19.39 4.42
N LEU A 131 16.91 20.27 4.27
CA LEU A 131 15.85 20.10 3.30
C LEU A 131 16.40 20.24 1.88
N ARG A 132 16.27 19.18 1.08
CA ARG A 132 16.72 19.15 -0.32
C ARG A 132 15.53 19.30 -1.25
N GLY A 133 15.81 19.74 -2.48
CA GLY A 133 14.79 19.85 -3.52
C GLY A 133 14.15 18.50 -3.88
N GLU A 134 14.91 17.40 -3.77
CA GLU A 134 14.42 16.03 -3.98
C GLU A 134 13.32 15.62 -2.99
N ASP A 135 13.45 16.00 -1.71
CA ASP A 135 12.46 15.72 -0.67
C ASP A 135 11.12 16.42 -0.97
N VAL A 136 11.22 17.68 -1.42
CA VAL A 136 10.06 18.50 -1.79
C VAL A 136 9.36 17.94 -3.02
N ILE A 137 10.11 17.54 -4.05
CA ILE A 137 9.56 16.92 -5.27
C ILE A 137 8.86 15.60 -4.93
N ALA A 138 9.47 14.75 -4.11
CA ALA A 138 8.87 13.49 -3.67
C ALA A 138 7.54 13.71 -2.93
N ALA A 139 7.49 14.71 -2.04
CA ALA A 139 6.27 15.08 -1.33
C ALA A 139 5.18 15.59 -2.30
N PHE A 140 5.53 16.42 -3.29
CA PHE A 140 4.58 16.88 -4.31
C PHE A 140 4.01 15.72 -5.15
N ILE A 141 4.85 14.75 -5.52
CA ILE A 141 4.39 13.54 -6.24
C ILE A 141 3.38 12.78 -5.38
N LEU A 142 3.69 12.56 -4.09
CA LEU A 142 2.77 11.87 -3.18
C LEU A 142 1.44 12.62 -3.02
N VAL A 143 1.47 13.95 -2.88
CA VAL A 143 0.25 14.78 -2.83
C VAL A 143 -0.56 14.63 -4.12
N ALA A 144 0.10 14.66 -5.29
CA ALA A 144 -0.58 14.48 -6.57
C ALA A 144 -1.25 13.11 -6.69
N LEU A 145 -0.58 12.04 -6.24
CA LEU A 145 -1.15 10.69 -6.19
C LEU A 145 -2.35 10.59 -5.24
N ALA A 146 -2.23 11.18 -4.05
CA ALA A 146 -3.31 11.22 -3.06
C ALA A 146 -4.53 11.98 -3.58
N LEU A 147 -4.33 13.15 -4.19
CA LEU A 147 -5.42 13.94 -4.78
C LEU A 147 -6.06 13.24 -5.98
N GLY A 148 -5.25 12.63 -6.86
CA GLY A 148 -5.76 11.88 -8.00
C GLY A 148 -6.63 10.70 -7.58
N LEU A 149 -6.16 9.89 -6.62
CA LEU A 149 -6.92 8.77 -6.08
C LEU A 149 -8.15 9.24 -5.30
N GLY A 150 -8.02 10.28 -4.49
CA GLY A 150 -9.13 10.89 -3.76
C GLY A 150 -10.21 11.44 -4.68
N ALA A 151 -9.83 12.06 -5.80
CA ALA A 151 -10.77 12.53 -6.82
C ALA A 151 -11.52 11.35 -7.48
N LEU A 152 -10.84 10.26 -7.80
CA LEU A 152 -11.48 9.04 -8.33
C LEU A 152 -12.47 8.44 -7.34
N LEU A 153 -12.08 8.30 -6.07
CA LEU A 153 -12.97 7.81 -5.00
C LEU A 153 -14.18 8.74 -4.82
N TYR A 154 -13.96 10.06 -4.84
CA TYR A 154 -15.04 11.04 -4.75
C TYR A 154 -16.02 10.97 -5.94
N ILE A 155 -15.50 10.79 -7.16
CA ILE A 155 -16.34 10.57 -8.35
C ILE A 155 -17.16 9.28 -8.19
N GLY A 156 -16.52 8.19 -7.74
CA GLY A 156 -17.18 6.91 -7.46
C GLY A 156 -18.30 7.00 -6.43
N MET A 157 -18.09 7.76 -5.36
CA MET A 157 -19.12 8.03 -4.34
C MET A 157 -20.35 8.78 -4.90
N LYS A 158 -20.19 9.50 -6.02
CA LYS A 158 -21.25 10.32 -6.62
C LYS A 158 -21.93 9.64 -7.81
N SER A 159 -21.20 8.86 -8.61
CA SER A 159 -21.75 8.16 -9.79
C SER A 159 -20.79 7.09 -10.32
N GLY A 160 -21.28 5.85 -10.41
CA GLY A 160 -20.56 4.73 -11.03
C GLY A 160 -20.28 4.92 -12.51
N GLU A 161 -21.20 5.54 -13.26
CA GLU A 161 -20.98 5.85 -14.68
C GLU A 161 -19.84 6.83 -14.90
N LYS A 162 -19.74 7.88 -14.06
CA LYS A 162 -18.64 8.85 -14.15
C LYS A 162 -17.31 8.21 -13.77
N LEU A 163 -17.30 7.33 -12.78
CA LEU A 163 -16.12 6.56 -12.41
C LEU A 163 -15.68 5.64 -13.56
N GLY A 164 -16.62 4.89 -14.16
CA GLY A 164 -16.34 4.04 -15.31
C GLY A 164 -15.76 4.81 -16.50
N LYS A 165 -16.29 6.00 -16.80
CA LYS A 165 -15.74 6.90 -17.85
C LYS A 165 -14.34 7.41 -17.51
N ALA A 166 -14.09 7.81 -16.25
CA ALA A 166 -12.78 8.26 -15.81
C ALA A 166 -11.73 7.12 -15.90
N LEU A 167 -12.10 5.92 -15.44
CA LEU A 167 -11.25 4.73 -15.53
C LEU A 167 -10.99 4.33 -16.98
N ALA A 168 -12.01 4.40 -17.86
CA ALA A 168 -11.85 4.15 -19.29
C ALA A 168 -10.89 5.15 -19.95
N TRP A 169 -10.96 6.43 -19.56
CA TRP A 169 -10.02 7.46 -20.04
C TRP A 169 -8.59 7.19 -19.58
N ILE A 170 -8.39 6.82 -18.31
CA ILE A 170 -7.07 6.41 -17.78
C ILE A 170 -6.56 5.17 -18.51
N GLY A 171 -7.41 4.16 -18.71
CA GLY A 171 -7.08 2.94 -19.45
C GLY A 171 -6.69 3.23 -20.90
N ALA A 172 -7.38 4.16 -21.57
CA ALA A 172 -7.04 4.60 -22.92
C ALA A 172 -5.70 5.34 -22.96
N LEU A 173 -5.40 6.17 -21.96
CA LEU A 173 -4.11 6.84 -21.84
C LEU A 173 -2.98 5.83 -21.61
N ALA A 174 -3.20 4.86 -20.70
CA ALA A 174 -2.26 3.78 -20.45
C ALA A 174 -2.01 2.96 -21.72
N ASN A 175 -3.07 2.54 -22.42
CA ASN A 175 -2.98 1.84 -23.69
C ASN A 175 -2.22 2.67 -24.75
N ARG A 176 -2.40 3.99 -24.80
CA ARG A 176 -1.65 4.85 -25.74
C ARG A 176 -0.15 4.88 -25.44
N ILE A 177 0.23 4.86 -24.17
CA ILE A 177 1.63 4.85 -23.71
C ILE A 177 2.24 3.46 -23.90
N THR A 178 1.49 2.38 -23.66
CA THR A 178 1.98 1.00 -23.74
C THR A 178 1.92 0.41 -25.14
N LYS A 179 1.07 0.89 -26.04
CA LYS A 179 0.96 0.41 -27.45
C LYS A 179 2.29 0.35 -28.22
N PRO A 180 3.24 1.29 -28.09
CA PRO A 180 4.56 1.14 -28.74
C PRO A 180 5.42 0.00 -28.16
N PHE A 181 5.11 -0.50 -26.95
CA PHE A 181 5.89 -1.53 -26.25
C PHE A 181 5.18 -2.89 -26.12
N LEU A 182 3.85 -2.91 -26.04
CA LEU A 182 3.03 -4.13 -25.92
C LEU A 182 1.95 -4.15 -27.02
N ASN A 183 1.97 -5.20 -27.84
CA ASN A 183 1.09 -5.37 -29.00
C ASN A 183 -0.32 -5.92 -28.63
N ARG A 184 -0.82 -5.65 -27.41
CA ARG A 184 -2.13 -6.11 -26.90
C ARG A 184 -2.82 -5.01 -26.09
N GLU A 185 -4.14 -4.90 -26.23
CA GLU A 185 -4.97 -4.04 -25.36
C GLU A 185 -4.98 -4.62 -23.94
N TYR A 186 -4.44 -3.88 -22.96
CA TYR A 186 -4.26 -4.38 -21.59
C TYR A 186 -5.55 -4.24 -20.74
N PHE A 187 -6.46 -3.35 -21.14
CA PHE A 187 -7.72 -3.06 -20.43
C PHE A 187 -8.93 -3.23 -21.36
N ASP A 188 -9.86 -4.13 -21.02
CA ASP A 188 -11.13 -4.32 -21.70
C ASP A 188 -12.14 -3.25 -21.25
N LEU A 189 -12.42 -2.30 -22.16
CA LEU A 189 -13.26 -1.13 -21.92
C LEU A 189 -14.73 -1.45 -21.63
N THR A 190 -15.21 -2.65 -21.98
CA THR A 190 -16.61 -3.06 -21.75
C THR A 190 -16.87 -3.51 -20.32
N LYS A 191 -15.87 -4.11 -19.65
CA LYS A 191 -15.93 -4.50 -18.23
C LYS A 191 -15.83 -3.31 -17.26
N THR A 192 -15.41 -2.14 -17.74
CA THR A 192 -15.14 -0.96 -16.91
C THR A 192 -16.40 -0.24 -16.43
N GLN A 193 -17.53 -0.39 -17.15
CA GLN A 193 -18.81 0.20 -16.74
C GLN A 193 -19.44 -0.57 -15.58
N ASP A 194 -19.55 -1.90 -15.70
CA ASP A 194 -20.05 -2.77 -14.63
C ASP A 194 -19.17 -2.66 -13.38
N PHE A 195 -17.85 -2.61 -13.56
CA PHE A 195 -16.90 -2.34 -12.48
C PHE A 195 -17.16 -1.01 -11.78
N GLY A 196 -17.44 0.05 -12.54
CA GLY A 196 -17.73 1.38 -12.00
C GLY A 196 -19.00 1.41 -11.17
N ILE A 197 -20.03 0.65 -11.55
CA ILE A 197 -21.29 0.53 -10.83
C ILE A 197 -21.08 -0.23 -9.51
N ASP A 198 -20.41 -1.39 -9.54
CA ASP A 198 -20.08 -2.18 -8.35
C ASP A 198 -19.23 -1.40 -7.35
N ALA A 199 -18.22 -0.67 -7.86
CA ALA A 199 -17.36 0.19 -7.07
C ALA A 199 -18.13 1.35 -6.40
N ALA A 200 -19.00 2.01 -7.15
CA ALA A 200 -19.83 3.09 -6.62
C ALA A 200 -20.81 2.61 -5.55
N GLU A 201 -21.33 1.39 -5.68
CA GLU A 201 -22.24 0.84 -4.69
C GLU A 201 -21.54 0.63 -3.33
N GLY A 202 -20.32 0.07 -3.32
CA GLY A 202 -19.50 -0.03 -2.11
C GLY A 202 -19.21 1.34 -1.50
N LEU A 203 -18.80 2.31 -2.32
CA LEU A 203 -18.52 3.68 -1.87
C LEU A 203 -19.76 4.41 -1.32
N ARG A 204 -20.95 4.09 -1.82
CA ARG A 204 -22.21 4.65 -1.32
C ARG A 204 -22.51 4.17 0.10
N LEU A 205 -22.14 2.93 0.44
CA LEU A 205 -22.25 2.41 1.81
C LEU A 205 -21.29 3.15 2.75
N ALA A 206 -20.02 3.29 2.34
CA ALA A 206 -19.03 4.06 3.11
C ALA A 206 -19.45 5.52 3.32
N ARG A 207 -20.14 6.14 2.35
CA ARG A 207 -20.67 7.51 2.47
C ARG A 207 -21.72 7.67 3.57
N LYS A 208 -22.49 6.62 3.89
CA LYS A 208 -23.55 6.68 4.91
C LYS A 208 -22.98 6.70 6.33
N SER A 209 -21.78 6.16 6.52
CA SER A 209 -21.10 6.08 7.82
C SER A 209 -19.70 6.69 7.77
N PRO A 210 -19.56 8.01 7.53
CA PRO A 210 -18.26 8.65 7.43
C PRO A 210 -17.49 8.62 8.75
N LYS A 211 -18.19 8.49 9.88
CA LYS A 211 -17.56 8.29 11.19
C LYS A 211 -16.70 7.03 11.17
N ASP A 212 -17.15 5.95 10.56
CA ASP A 212 -16.46 4.66 10.59
C ASP A 212 -15.14 4.65 9.77
N LEU A 213 -14.82 5.74 9.05
CA LEU A 213 -13.51 5.96 8.39
C LEU A 213 -12.39 6.33 9.37
N TRP A 214 -12.72 6.73 10.61
CA TRP A 214 -11.68 7.05 11.61
C TRP A 214 -10.82 5.82 11.94
N LEU A 215 -11.43 4.63 11.97
CA LEU A 215 -10.75 3.39 12.33
C LEU A 215 -9.72 2.97 11.25
N PRO A 216 -10.08 2.85 9.95
CA PRO A 216 -9.09 2.65 8.90
C PRO A 216 -7.97 3.68 8.93
N PHE A 217 -8.30 4.96 9.18
CA PHE A 217 -7.30 6.02 9.25
C PHE A 217 -6.34 5.87 10.43
N ALA A 218 -6.86 5.58 11.63
CA ALA A 218 -6.04 5.31 12.81
C ALA A 218 -5.15 4.08 12.60
N LEU A 219 -5.69 3.02 11.98
CA LEU A 219 -4.92 1.84 11.62
C LEU A 219 -3.83 2.17 10.59
N GLY A 220 -4.13 2.98 9.57
CA GLY A 220 -3.14 3.48 8.61
C GLY A 220 -2.01 4.28 9.27
N LEU A 221 -2.32 5.16 10.22
CA LEU A 221 -1.30 5.89 10.97
C LEU A 221 -0.45 4.96 11.85
N SER A 222 -1.08 3.98 12.51
CA SER A 222 -0.36 2.97 13.29
C SER A 222 0.55 2.09 12.43
N THR A 223 0.19 1.82 11.17
CA THR A 223 1.07 1.15 10.19
C THR A 223 2.38 1.91 10.03
N LYS A 224 2.32 3.25 9.90
CA LYS A 224 3.53 4.08 9.76
C LYS A 224 4.34 4.11 11.05
N ALA A 225 3.68 4.20 12.21
CA ALA A 225 4.36 4.12 13.51
C ALA A 225 5.07 2.77 13.70
N LEU A 226 4.43 1.66 13.33
CA LEU A 226 5.03 0.32 13.38
C LEU A 226 6.22 0.20 12.43
N MET A 227 6.14 0.73 11.20
CA MET A 227 7.27 0.76 10.28
C MET A 227 8.46 1.56 10.83
N MET A 228 8.22 2.75 11.37
CA MET A 228 9.27 3.55 12.02
C MET A 228 9.85 2.83 13.25
N THR A 229 9.01 2.12 14.00
CA THR A 229 9.46 1.31 15.16
C THR A 229 10.35 0.16 14.70
N ILE A 230 9.99 -0.55 13.63
CA ILE A 230 10.83 -1.62 13.07
C ILE A 230 12.18 -1.05 12.64
N LEU A 231 12.19 0.08 11.92
CA LEU A 231 13.42 0.74 11.50
C LEU A 231 14.30 1.15 12.69
N PHE A 232 13.69 1.71 13.74
CA PHE A 232 14.36 2.05 14.99
C PHE A 232 15.00 0.81 15.65
N LEU A 233 14.25 -0.29 15.73
CA LEU A 233 14.76 -1.55 16.30
C LEU A 233 15.91 -2.12 15.49
N MET A 234 15.92 -1.94 14.16
CA MET A 234 17.05 -2.33 13.32
C MET A 234 18.28 -1.46 13.61
N PHE A 235 18.15 -0.14 13.75
CA PHE A 235 19.29 0.71 14.14
C PHE A 235 19.87 0.30 15.50
N MET A 236 19.00 -0.02 16.47
CA MET A 236 19.41 -0.52 17.78
C MET A 236 20.11 -1.87 17.70
N ALA A 237 19.63 -2.80 16.87
CA ALA A 237 20.24 -4.11 16.70
C ALA A 237 21.69 -4.00 16.21
N PHE A 238 21.99 -3.06 15.33
CA PHE A 238 23.31 -2.91 14.71
C PHE A 238 24.17 -1.79 15.32
N ASN A 239 23.77 -1.24 16.48
CA ASN A 239 24.45 -0.13 17.16
C ASN A 239 24.80 1.05 16.25
N GLN A 240 23.93 1.33 15.27
CA GLN A 240 24.14 2.43 14.34
C GLN A 240 23.71 3.75 15.01
N PRO A 241 24.55 4.81 14.98
CA PRO A 241 24.18 6.10 15.55
C PRO A 241 22.99 6.68 14.79
N PHE A 242 21.87 6.90 15.47
CA PHE A 242 20.68 7.51 14.87
C PHE A 242 20.29 8.81 15.59
N ALA A 243 19.83 9.79 14.82
CA ALA A 243 19.02 10.88 15.34
C ALA A 243 17.55 10.54 15.09
N VAL A 244 16.64 10.82 16.02
CA VAL A 244 15.18 10.63 15.84
C VAL A 244 14.66 11.30 14.56
N GLY A 245 15.32 12.38 14.12
CA GLY A 245 15.03 13.02 12.84
C GLY A 245 15.31 12.15 11.61
N THR A 246 16.32 11.28 11.64
CA THR A 246 16.66 10.36 10.54
C THR A 246 15.66 9.21 10.40
N LEU A 247 14.81 8.96 11.40
CA LEU A 247 13.78 7.93 11.35
C LEU A 247 12.49 8.39 10.67
N ILE A 248 12.28 9.72 10.64
CA ILE A 248 11.05 10.36 10.12
C ILE A 248 11.34 11.05 8.78
N ALA A 249 12.57 11.55 8.60
CA ALA A 249 13.06 12.21 7.40
C ALA A 249 13.55 11.23 6.34
#